data_AF-A0AB74BL73-F1
#
_entry.id   AF-A0AB74BL73-F1
#
_cell.length_a   1.000
_cell.length_b   1.000
_cell.length_c   1.000
_cell.angle_alpha   90.00
_cell.angle_beta   90.00
_cell.angle_gamma   90.00
#
_symmetry.space_group_name_H-M   'P 1'
#
loop_
_entity.id
_entity.type
_entity.pdbx_description
1 polymer ?
#
loop_
_entity_poly.entity_id
_entity_poly.type
_entity_poly.pdbx_seq_one_letter_code
_entity_poly.pdbx_strand_id
1 'polypeptide(L)'
;MPQQRFSHEPAMTDLSRMQGFADSAIPALEGRFFRPPLPEGYVPRSRLCQRLEDGLSGRLLLVCAPAGFGKSSLAVEFCQGLPDKWQNVWLGLSARDSDSGRFLERLLGSLQQFFPQLGTQAMSLLKMRQRHQPFAFEEWLDGLLDELAMHLMLSKPLLLVLDDYHLAQGPVLDRCLQFFSIICRLGWWSW
;
A
#
# COMPACT_ATOMS: atom_id res chain seq x y z
N MET A 1 56.42 14.63 -47.61
CA MET A 1 55.41 14.43 -48.67
C MET A 1 55.88 13.26 -49.53
N PRO A 2 55.03 12.30 -49.93
CA PRO A 2 53.58 12.38 -50.22
C PRO A 2 52.69 11.71 -49.13
N GLN A 3 51.51 12.24 -48.76
CA GLN A 3 50.16 12.21 -49.39
C GLN A 3 49.48 10.83 -49.35
N GLN A 4 48.57 10.60 -48.40
CA GLN A 4 47.10 10.83 -48.42
C GLN A 4 46.29 9.68 -49.05
N ARG A 5 45.34 9.11 -48.29
CA ARG A 5 43.96 8.86 -48.76
C ARG A 5 43.01 8.59 -47.60
N PHE A 6 41.97 9.43 -47.55
CA PHE A 6 40.76 9.34 -46.74
C PHE A 6 39.89 8.15 -47.15
N SER A 7 39.10 7.60 -46.22
CA SER A 7 37.76 7.04 -46.50
C SER A 7 36.91 7.09 -45.22
N HIS A 8 35.73 7.69 -45.36
CA HIS A 8 34.64 7.85 -44.39
C HIS A 8 33.83 6.55 -44.16
N GLU A 9 33.40 6.34 -42.91
CA GLU A 9 32.11 5.75 -42.41
C GLU A 9 31.62 4.35 -42.90
N PRO A 10 30.76 3.62 -42.14
CA PRO A 10 29.81 4.13 -41.13
C PRO A 10 29.82 3.45 -39.75
N ALA A 11 29.15 4.13 -38.83
CA ALA A 11 28.70 3.64 -37.54
C ALA A 11 28.04 2.25 -37.67
N MET A 12 28.69 1.24 -37.10
CA MET A 12 28.06 -0.04 -36.81
C MET A 12 27.57 0.02 -35.37
N THR A 13 26.24 0.02 -35.24
CA THR A 13 25.48 -0.04 -34.01
C THR A 13 26.05 -1.10 -33.06
N ASP A 14 26.70 -0.64 -31.99
CA ASP A 14 27.06 -1.51 -30.88
C ASP A 14 25.76 -1.86 -30.12
N LEU A 15 25.28 -3.09 -30.33
CA LEU A 15 24.14 -3.69 -29.66
C LEU A 15 24.44 -4.09 -28.20
N SER A 16 25.55 -3.64 -27.62
CA SER A 16 25.90 -3.87 -26.21
C SER A 16 25.14 -2.94 -25.27
N ARG A 17 23.82 -3.08 -25.19
CA ARG A 17 23.02 -2.48 -24.10
C ARG A 17 21.94 -3.43 -23.61
N MET A 18 22.34 -4.64 -23.21
CA MET A 18 21.49 -5.56 -22.44
C MET A 18 22.26 -6.23 -21.29
N GLN A 19 23.00 -5.45 -20.51
CA GLN A 19 23.47 -5.87 -19.19
C GLN A 19 23.24 -4.73 -18.19
N GLY A 20 22.10 -4.82 -17.54
CA GLY A 20 21.66 -3.90 -16.48
C GLY A 20 20.48 -4.49 -15.71
N PHE A 21 20.44 -5.81 -15.53
CA PHE A 21 19.52 -6.48 -14.63
C PHE A 21 20.33 -7.44 -13.77
N ALA A 22 21.01 -6.88 -12.77
CA ALA A 22 21.48 -7.63 -11.62
C ALA A 22 21.56 -6.70 -10.42
N ASP A 23 20.92 -7.16 -9.34
CA ASP A 23 21.14 -6.77 -7.96
C ASP A 23 20.89 -5.33 -7.53
N SER A 24 19.60 -4.98 -7.42
CA SER A 24 19.17 -4.46 -6.13
C SER A 24 18.61 -5.63 -5.31
N ALA A 25 19.50 -6.23 -4.53
CA ALA A 25 19.10 -7.10 -3.43
C ALA A 25 18.21 -6.27 -2.50
N ILE A 26 16.89 -6.37 -2.69
CA ILE A 26 15.90 -5.85 -1.76
C ILE A 26 16.10 -6.67 -0.49
N PRO A 27 16.61 -6.08 0.61
CA PRO A 27 16.71 -6.83 1.85
C PRO A 27 15.30 -7.31 2.20
N ALA A 28 15.19 -8.57 2.61
CA ALA A 28 13.92 -9.22 2.94
C ALA A 28 13.17 -8.40 4.01
N LEU A 29 12.32 -7.49 3.54
CA LEU A 29 11.57 -6.52 4.34
C LEU A 29 10.46 -7.24 5.10
N GLU A 30 10.74 -7.57 6.36
CA GLU A 30 9.69 -7.64 7.37
C GLU A 30 9.04 -6.26 7.47
N GLY A 31 7.83 -6.11 6.92
CA GLY A 31 7.09 -4.83 6.93
C GLY A 31 7.32 -3.98 5.68
N ARG A 32 6.85 -4.40 4.50
CA ARG A 32 6.81 -3.49 3.33
C ARG A 32 5.70 -2.45 3.51
N PHE A 33 6.02 -1.40 4.26
CA PHE A 33 5.33 -0.10 4.18
C PHE A 33 5.83 0.74 3.00
N PHE A 34 6.43 0.08 2.01
CA PHE A 34 7.10 0.70 0.89
C PHE A 34 6.17 0.73 -0.31
N ARG A 35 5.76 1.94 -0.71
CA ARG A 35 5.09 2.18 -1.99
C ARG A 35 6.10 1.88 -3.12
N PRO A 36 5.83 0.94 -4.04
CA PRO A 36 6.75 0.67 -5.15
C PRO A 36 6.87 1.91 -6.06
N PRO A 37 8.05 2.21 -6.63
CA PRO A 37 8.20 3.28 -7.60
C PRO A 37 7.46 2.93 -8.90
N LEU A 38 7.06 3.95 -9.66
CA LEU A 38 6.57 3.73 -11.02
C LEU A 38 7.73 3.23 -11.90
N PRO A 39 7.50 2.22 -12.75
CA PRO A 39 8.53 1.71 -13.65
C PRO A 39 8.93 2.75 -14.70
N GLU A 40 10.16 2.67 -15.17
CA GLU A 40 10.60 3.48 -16.32
C GLU A 40 9.72 3.17 -17.55
N GLY A 41 9.25 4.21 -18.23
CA GLY A 41 8.32 4.08 -19.35
C GLY A 41 6.85 3.87 -18.94
N TYR A 42 6.50 4.10 -17.67
CA TYR A 42 5.11 4.11 -17.24
C TYR A 42 4.28 5.11 -18.05
N VAL A 43 3.18 4.64 -18.63
CA VAL A 43 2.21 5.48 -19.33
C VAL A 43 1.15 5.93 -18.32
N PRO A 44 1.01 7.25 -18.07
CA PRO A 44 0.00 7.78 -17.14
C PRO A 44 -1.40 7.32 -17.49
N ARG A 45 -2.18 6.95 -16.47
CA ARG A 45 -3.55 6.44 -16.62
C ARG A 45 -4.56 7.40 -15.98
N SER A 46 -4.46 8.68 -16.31
CA SER A 46 -5.25 9.76 -15.72
C SER A 46 -6.75 9.49 -15.66
N ARG A 47 -7.33 8.86 -16.69
CA ARG A 47 -8.76 8.48 -16.69
C ARG A 47 -9.11 7.46 -15.60
N LEU A 48 -8.22 6.50 -15.32
CA LEU A 48 -8.44 5.55 -14.23
C LEU A 48 -8.21 6.20 -12.87
N CYS A 49 -7.23 7.09 -12.74
CA CYS A 49 -7.03 7.89 -11.53
C CYS A 49 -8.28 8.74 -11.22
N GLN A 50 -8.85 9.43 -12.20
CA GLN A 50 -10.11 10.16 -12.03
C GLN A 50 -11.25 9.29 -11.51
N ARG A 51 -11.40 8.06 -12.04
CA ARG A 51 -12.41 7.12 -11.54
C ARG A 51 -12.17 6.71 -10.08
N LEU A 52 -10.91 6.62 -9.66
CA LEU A 52 -10.56 6.36 -8.26
C LEU A 52 -10.82 7.60 -7.40
N GLU A 53 -10.56 8.81 -7.91
CA GLU A 53 -10.89 10.08 -7.25
C GLU A 53 -12.40 10.23 -7.02
N ASP A 54 -13.22 9.93 -8.03
CA ASP A 54 -14.69 9.96 -7.91
C ASP A 54 -15.17 9.01 -6.79
N GLY A 55 -14.49 7.88 -6.65
CA GLY A 55 -14.74 6.87 -5.64
C GLY A 55 -14.12 7.16 -4.27
N LEU A 56 -13.32 8.23 -4.10
CA LEU A 56 -12.86 8.69 -2.77
C LEU A 56 -14.01 9.17 -1.89
N SER A 57 -15.15 9.51 -2.49
CA SER A 57 -16.41 9.74 -1.77
C SER A 57 -16.98 8.46 -1.17
N GLY A 58 -16.58 7.30 -1.71
CA GLY A 58 -16.88 5.98 -1.20
C GLY A 58 -15.98 5.55 -0.05
N ARG A 59 -16.36 4.45 0.61
CA ARG A 59 -15.73 3.97 1.86
C ARG A 59 -14.74 2.82 1.65
N LEU A 60 -14.73 2.27 0.44
CA LEU A 60 -13.82 1.22 -0.01
C LEU A 60 -13.64 1.33 -1.52
N LEU A 61 -12.39 1.40 -1.96
CA LEU A 61 -12.00 1.35 -3.38
C LEU A 61 -11.36 -0.01 -3.66
N LEU A 62 -11.95 -0.77 -4.59
CA LEU A 62 -11.42 -2.07 -5.00
C LEU A 62 -10.87 -1.99 -6.42
N VAL A 63 -9.57 -2.24 -6.57
CA VAL A 63 -8.89 -2.32 -7.87
C VAL A 63 -8.64 -3.77 -8.23
N CYS A 64 -9.47 -4.33 -9.11
CA CYS A 64 -9.33 -5.69 -9.61
C CYS A 64 -8.79 -5.70 -11.04
N ALA A 65 -7.72 -6.45 -11.27
CA ALA A 65 -7.20 -6.78 -12.59
C ALA A 65 -6.29 -8.03 -12.50
N PRO A 66 -6.05 -8.77 -13.59
CA PRO A 66 -5.13 -9.90 -13.58
C PRO A 66 -3.68 -9.49 -13.22
N ALA A 67 -2.84 -10.48 -12.91
CA ALA A 67 -1.41 -10.25 -12.68
C ALA A 67 -0.76 -9.57 -13.90
N GLY A 68 0.15 -8.62 -13.68
CA GLY A 68 0.84 -7.89 -14.75
C GLY A 68 0.08 -6.70 -15.38
N PHE A 69 -1.20 -6.48 -15.07
CA PHE A 69 -1.98 -5.37 -15.64
C PHE A 69 -1.67 -3.98 -15.03
N GLY A 70 -0.72 -3.90 -14.10
CA GLY A 70 -0.28 -2.64 -13.48
C GLY A 70 -1.23 -2.09 -12.41
N LYS A 71 -1.88 -2.96 -11.63
CA LYS A 71 -2.72 -2.56 -10.49
C LYS A 71 -1.95 -1.71 -9.48
N SER A 72 -0.82 -2.23 -9.01
CA SER A 72 0.02 -1.53 -8.05
C SER A 72 0.54 -0.23 -8.67
N SER A 73 0.94 -0.22 -9.94
CA SER A 73 1.37 1.01 -10.63
C SER A 73 0.25 2.06 -10.73
N LEU A 74 -0.99 1.66 -11.02
CA LEU A 74 -2.14 2.57 -11.00
C LEU A 74 -2.40 3.12 -9.59
N ALA A 75 -2.35 2.28 -8.56
CA ALA A 75 -2.52 2.73 -7.19
C ALA A 75 -1.37 3.67 -6.75
N VAL A 76 -0.14 3.44 -7.20
CA VAL A 76 1.00 4.34 -6.97
C VAL A 76 0.76 5.70 -7.63
N GLU A 77 0.37 5.73 -8.91
CA GLU A 77 0.05 6.96 -9.65
C GLU A 77 -1.07 7.72 -8.93
N PHE A 78 -2.14 7.02 -8.59
CA PHE A 78 -3.27 7.61 -7.86
C PHE A 78 -2.84 8.22 -6.52
N CYS A 79 -2.02 7.52 -5.74
CA CYS A 79 -1.51 8.05 -4.48
C CYS A 79 -0.46 9.17 -4.65
N GLN A 80 0.11 9.38 -5.84
CA GLN A 80 0.93 10.56 -6.16
C GLN A 80 0.06 11.76 -6.56
N GLY A 81 -1.11 11.51 -7.17
CA GLY A 81 -2.07 12.54 -7.56
C GLY A 81 -3.09 12.91 -6.48
N LEU A 82 -3.03 12.28 -5.30
CA LEU A 82 -3.95 12.60 -4.20
C LEU A 82 -3.85 14.08 -3.81
N PRO A 83 -4.98 14.75 -3.50
CA PRO A 83 -4.95 16.12 -3.01
C PRO A 83 -4.14 16.24 -1.70
N ASP A 84 -3.42 17.35 -1.49
CA ASP A 84 -2.53 17.58 -0.32
C ASP A 84 -3.17 17.40 1.06
N LYS A 85 -4.50 17.48 1.14
CA LYS A 85 -5.25 17.20 2.37
C LYS A 85 -5.25 15.72 2.76
N TRP A 86 -4.98 14.81 1.83
CA TRP A 86 -4.97 13.37 2.05
C TRP A 86 -3.60 12.89 2.51
N GLN A 87 -3.61 12.10 3.58
CA GLN A 87 -2.52 11.21 3.94
C GLN A 87 -2.76 9.85 3.28
N ASN A 88 -1.70 9.06 3.12
CA ASN A 88 -1.84 7.69 2.64
C ASN A 88 -0.76 6.79 3.23
N VAL A 89 -1.08 5.52 3.34
CA VAL A 89 -0.15 4.49 3.80
C VAL A 89 -0.33 3.23 2.98
N TRP A 90 0.78 2.60 2.62
CA TRP A 90 0.79 1.38 1.82
C TRP A 90 1.12 0.19 2.70
N LEU A 91 0.29 -0.85 2.64
CA LEU A 91 0.53 -2.12 3.31
C LEU A 91 0.48 -3.23 2.26
N GLY A 92 1.66 -3.69 1.84
CA GLY A 92 1.78 -4.87 0.97
C GLY A 92 1.58 -6.14 1.79
N LEU A 93 0.57 -6.93 1.41
CA LEU A 93 0.21 -8.18 2.08
C LEU A 93 1.01 -9.35 1.50
N SER A 94 1.23 -10.34 2.33
CA SER A 94 1.91 -11.58 2.00
C SER A 94 1.16 -12.77 2.59
N ALA A 95 1.46 -13.98 2.13
CA ALA A 95 0.86 -15.19 2.68
C ALA A 95 1.07 -15.36 4.19
N ARG A 96 2.10 -14.73 4.77
CA ARG A 96 2.34 -14.75 6.23
C ARG A 96 1.32 -13.92 7.00
N ASP A 97 0.72 -12.93 6.36
CA ASP A 97 -0.25 -12.03 6.97
C ASP A 97 -1.65 -12.69 7.03
N SER A 98 -1.78 -13.96 6.61
CA SER A 98 -2.92 -14.80 7.01
C SER A 98 -2.94 -15.11 8.51
N ASP A 99 -1.80 -14.98 9.21
CA ASP A 99 -1.79 -14.96 10.67
C ASP A 99 -2.33 -13.63 11.18
N SER A 100 -3.48 -13.69 11.85
CA SER A 100 -4.23 -12.55 12.38
C SER A 100 -3.37 -11.59 13.18
N GLY A 101 -2.54 -12.09 14.10
CA GLY A 101 -1.72 -11.24 14.96
C GLY A 101 -0.64 -10.50 14.17
N ARG A 102 0.03 -11.18 13.22
CA ARG A 102 1.01 -10.54 12.34
C ARG A 102 0.38 -9.45 11.47
N PHE A 103 -0.79 -9.73 10.89
CA PHE A 103 -1.52 -8.71 10.12
C PHE A 103 -1.85 -7.49 10.97
N LEU A 104 -2.42 -7.70 12.16
CA LEU A 104 -2.81 -6.62 13.07
C LEU A 104 -1.60 -5.82 13.57
N GLU A 105 -0.48 -6.47 13.88
CA GLU A 105 0.77 -5.80 14.25
C GLU A 105 1.24 -4.87 13.14
N ARG A 106 1.20 -5.34 11.89
CA ARG A 106 1.61 -4.52 10.74
C ARG A 106 0.61 -3.40 10.45
N LEU A 107 -0.68 -3.69 10.49
CA LEU A 107 -1.72 -2.68 10.29
C LEU A 107 -1.59 -1.56 11.32
N LEU A 108 -1.48 -1.92 12.60
CA LEU A 108 -1.31 -0.95 13.67
C LEU A 108 0.01 -0.18 13.53
N GLY A 109 1.10 -0.87 13.18
CA GLY A 109 2.39 -0.23 12.89
C GLY A 109 2.33 0.78 11.74
N SER A 110 1.54 0.54 10.68
CA SER A 110 1.30 1.55 9.64
C SER A 110 0.51 2.76 10.16
N LEU A 111 -0.54 2.52 10.94
CA LEU A 111 -1.43 3.58 11.41
C LEU A 111 -0.76 4.47 12.45
N GLN A 112 0.11 3.89 13.29
CA GLN A 112 0.90 4.62 14.30
C GLN A 112 1.86 5.64 13.71
N GLN A 113 2.17 5.58 12.40
CA GLN A 113 2.95 6.63 11.71
C GLN A 113 2.20 7.97 11.65
N PHE A 114 0.86 7.93 11.73
CA PHE A 114 -0.01 9.10 11.71
C PHE A 114 -0.66 9.36 13.07
N PHE A 115 -0.89 8.29 13.84
CA PHE A 115 -1.53 8.34 15.16
C PHE A 115 -0.64 7.64 16.19
N PRO A 116 0.43 8.28 16.70
CA PRO A 116 1.44 7.61 17.52
C PRO A 116 0.90 6.94 18.80
N GLN A 117 -0.21 7.45 19.34
CA GLN A 117 -0.84 6.94 20.56
C GLN A 117 -1.78 5.76 20.31
N LEU A 118 -2.21 5.56 19.05
CA LEU A 118 -3.22 4.58 18.67
C LEU A 118 -2.82 3.19 19.12
N GLY A 119 -3.68 2.54 19.90
CA GLY A 119 -3.57 1.12 20.21
C GLY A 119 -2.26 0.73 20.90
N THR A 120 -1.64 1.60 21.70
CA THR A 120 -0.33 1.32 22.32
C THR A 120 -0.36 0.04 23.19
N GLN A 121 -1.41 -0.13 23.99
CA GLN A 121 -1.63 -1.36 24.78
C GLN A 121 -1.87 -2.56 23.86
N ALA A 122 -2.64 -2.33 22.80
CA ALA A 122 -2.97 -3.28 21.76
C ALA A 122 -1.72 -3.86 21.09
N MET A 123 -0.79 -2.99 20.67
CA MET A 123 0.51 -3.36 20.10
C MET A 123 1.34 -4.19 21.08
N SER A 124 1.29 -3.86 22.37
CA SER A 124 2.05 -4.56 23.41
C SER A 124 1.57 -6.01 23.57
N LEU A 125 0.25 -6.22 23.59
CA LEU A 125 -0.37 -7.55 23.63
C LEU A 125 -0.03 -8.38 22.39
N LEU A 126 -0.08 -7.76 21.19
CA LEU A 126 0.28 -8.43 19.94
C LEU A 126 1.74 -8.91 19.94
N LYS A 127 2.67 -8.10 20.47
CA LYS A 127 4.09 -8.44 20.54
C LYS A 127 4.39 -9.53 21.57
N MET A 128 3.62 -9.61 22.66
CA MET A 128 3.77 -10.64 23.68
C MET A 128 3.12 -11.98 23.28
N ARG A 129 2.30 -11.98 22.23
CA ARG A 129 1.60 -13.17 21.73
C ARG A 129 2.58 -14.23 21.25
N GLN A 130 2.31 -15.48 21.63
CA GLN A 130 2.90 -16.64 20.97
C GLN A 130 2.13 -16.97 19.69
N ARG A 131 2.83 -17.05 18.54
CA ARG A 131 2.21 -17.28 17.21
C ARG A 131 1.33 -18.53 17.13
N HIS A 132 1.54 -19.51 18.01
CA HIS A 132 0.83 -20.78 18.01
C HIS A 132 -0.44 -20.80 18.88
N GLN A 133 -0.75 -19.73 19.61
CA GLN A 133 -1.96 -19.67 20.43
C GLN A 133 -3.13 -19.03 19.67
N PRO A 134 -4.35 -19.59 19.80
CA PRO A 134 -5.58 -18.94 19.34
C PRO A 134 -5.72 -17.58 19.99
N PHE A 135 -5.82 -16.54 19.19
CA PHE A 135 -5.99 -15.17 19.66
C PHE A 135 -7.45 -14.77 19.42
N ALA A 136 -8.20 -14.59 20.50
CA ALA A 136 -9.57 -14.06 20.44
C ALA A 136 -9.50 -12.56 20.15
N PHE A 137 -9.21 -12.22 18.90
CA PHE A 137 -8.95 -10.85 18.47
C PHE A 137 -10.21 -9.98 18.44
N GLU A 138 -11.41 -10.55 18.51
CA GLU A 138 -12.66 -9.85 18.19
C GLU A 138 -12.96 -8.67 19.12
N GLU A 139 -13.07 -8.90 20.43
CA GLU A 139 -13.36 -7.83 21.40
C GLU A 139 -12.26 -6.76 21.43
N TRP A 140 -11.01 -7.22 21.31
CA TRP A 140 -9.85 -6.35 21.26
C TRP A 140 -9.81 -5.50 19.98
N LEU A 141 -10.17 -6.10 18.85
CA LEU A 141 -10.18 -5.44 17.55
C LEU A 141 -11.26 -4.36 17.53
N ASP A 142 -12.44 -4.62 18.08
CA ASP A 142 -13.51 -3.61 18.14
C ASP A 142 -13.06 -2.38 18.93
N GLY A 143 -12.40 -2.55 20.09
CA GLY A 143 -11.85 -1.42 20.84
C GLY A 143 -10.77 -0.64 20.07
N LEU A 144 -9.86 -1.32 19.37
CA LEU A 144 -8.85 -0.67 18.54
C LEU A 144 -9.48 0.12 17.37
N LEU A 145 -10.50 -0.47 16.78
CA LEU A 145 -11.24 0.09 15.67
C LEU A 145 -12.01 1.35 16.13
N ASP A 146 -12.67 1.32 17.28
CA ASP A 146 -13.31 2.50 17.87
C ASP A 146 -12.31 3.63 18.18
N GLU A 147 -11.13 3.28 18.71
CA GLU A 147 -10.04 4.24 18.94
C GLU A 147 -9.59 4.89 17.62
N LEU A 148 -9.39 4.08 16.58
CA LEU A 148 -9.04 4.55 15.24
C LEU A 148 -10.10 5.49 14.67
N ALA A 149 -11.39 5.19 14.90
CA ALA A 149 -12.50 6.03 14.49
C ALA A 149 -12.37 7.47 15.03
N MET A 150 -12.08 7.60 16.32
CA MET A 150 -11.93 8.90 16.99
C MET A 150 -10.74 9.68 16.41
N HIS A 151 -9.61 9.00 16.16
CA HIS A 151 -8.43 9.63 15.57
C HIS A 151 -8.71 10.11 14.13
N LEU A 152 -9.40 9.31 13.32
CA LEU A 152 -9.74 9.66 11.93
C LEU A 152 -10.70 10.86 11.84
N MET A 153 -11.62 11.02 12.80
CA MET A 153 -12.54 12.16 12.83
C MET A 153 -11.83 13.51 13.08
N LEU A 154 -10.71 13.49 13.81
CA LEU A 154 -9.99 14.70 14.23
C LEU A 154 -8.79 15.03 13.33
N SER A 155 -8.58 14.24 12.27
CA SER A 155 -7.34 14.26 11.48
C SER A 155 -7.61 14.44 9.99
N LYS A 156 -6.52 14.65 9.25
CA LYS A 156 -6.56 14.62 7.78
C LYS A 156 -7.08 13.25 7.29
N PRO A 157 -7.85 13.21 6.18
CA PRO A 157 -8.32 11.95 5.62
C PRO A 157 -7.13 11.06 5.23
N LEU A 158 -7.19 9.79 5.62
CA LEU A 158 -6.13 8.80 5.41
C LEU A 158 -6.59 7.72 4.43
N LEU A 159 -5.85 7.53 3.34
CA LEU A 159 -6.02 6.41 2.41
C LEU A 159 -5.09 5.24 2.81
N LEU A 160 -5.68 4.16 3.31
CA LEU A 160 -4.97 2.89 3.52
C LEU A 160 -5.03 2.05 2.24
N VAL A 161 -3.87 1.78 1.64
CA VAL A 161 -3.76 0.89 0.48
C VAL A 161 -3.34 -0.50 0.96
N LEU A 162 -4.19 -1.50 0.72
CA LEU A 162 -3.90 -2.90 0.93
C LEU A 162 -3.55 -3.55 -0.40
N ASP A 163 -2.26 -3.78 -0.65
CA ASP A 163 -1.81 -4.43 -1.88
C ASP A 163 -1.74 -5.95 -1.70
N ASP A 164 -1.99 -6.70 -2.78
CA ASP A 164 -2.04 -8.16 -2.79
C ASP A 164 -3.04 -8.79 -1.78
N TYR A 165 -4.21 -8.17 -1.63
CA TYR A 165 -5.32 -8.62 -0.75
C TYR A 165 -5.60 -10.13 -0.76
N HIS A 166 -5.54 -10.76 -1.94
CA HIS A 166 -5.76 -12.20 -2.12
C HIS A 166 -4.82 -13.11 -1.32
N LEU A 167 -3.67 -12.60 -0.86
CA LEU A 167 -2.68 -13.40 -0.11
C LEU A 167 -3.00 -13.53 1.39
N ALA A 168 -3.86 -12.68 1.96
CA ALA A 168 -4.08 -12.60 3.41
C ALA A 168 -5.58 -12.60 3.80
N GLN A 169 -6.45 -13.13 2.94
CA GLN A 169 -7.88 -13.20 3.19
C GLN A 169 -8.18 -14.01 4.47
N GLY A 170 -9.12 -13.51 5.27
CA GLY A 170 -9.52 -14.17 6.50
C GLY A 170 -10.38 -13.27 7.39
N PRO A 171 -10.93 -13.83 8.49
CA PRO A 171 -11.96 -13.17 9.29
C PRO A 171 -11.55 -11.80 9.85
N VAL A 172 -10.27 -11.64 10.20
CA VAL A 172 -9.74 -10.39 10.79
C VAL A 172 -9.70 -9.28 9.75
N LEU A 173 -9.12 -9.60 8.59
CA LEU A 173 -9.00 -8.65 7.49
C LEU A 173 -10.41 -8.28 6.99
N ASP A 174 -11.32 -9.24 6.90
CA ASP A 174 -12.70 -9.00 6.49
C ASP A 174 -13.45 -8.11 7.50
N ARG A 175 -13.26 -8.33 8.81
CA ARG A 175 -13.82 -7.46 9.85
C ARG A 175 -13.25 -6.04 9.77
N CYS A 176 -11.95 -5.87 9.53
CA CYS A 176 -11.36 -4.56 9.28
C CYS A 176 -12.00 -3.87 8.06
N LEU A 177 -12.18 -4.59 6.95
CA LEU A 177 -12.85 -4.06 5.75
C LEU A 177 -14.30 -3.66 6.02
N GLN A 178 -15.05 -4.47 6.78
CA GLN A 178 -16.41 -4.15 7.21
C GLN A 178 -16.43 -2.86 8.03
N PHE A 179 -15.52 -2.72 9.00
CA PHE A 179 -15.40 -1.51 9.79
C PHE A 179 -15.06 -0.27 8.95
N PHE A 180 -14.09 -0.36 8.05
CA PHE A 180 -13.72 0.76 7.17
C PHE A 180 -14.90 1.18 6.29
N SER A 181 -15.76 0.22 5.92
CA SER A 181 -17.02 0.52 5.25
C SER A 181 -18.07 1.20 6.15
N ILE A 182 -18.04 1.01 7.47
CA ILE A 182 -19.06 1.50 8.43
C ILE A 182 -18.70 2.87 9.04
N ILE A 183 -17.46 3.08 9.48
CA ILE A 183 -17.10 4.22 10.35
C ILE A 183 -17.05 5.56 9.64
N CYS A 184 -16.78 5.57 8.35
CA CYS A 184 -16.94 6.79 7.54
C CYS A 184 -18.42 7.20 7.35
N ARG A 185 -19.40 6.42 7.84
CA ARG A 185 -20.83 6.76 7.86
C ARG A 185 -21.22 7.63 9.06
N LEU A 186 -20.39 7.69 10.10
CA LEU A 186 -20.65 8.45 11.34
C LEU A 186 -19.97 9.83 11.37
N GLY A 187 -19.03 10.11 10.45
CA GLY A 187 -18.34 11.42 10.38
C GLY A 187 -19.02 12.48 9.50
N TRP A 188 -20.17 12.18 8.91
CA TRP A 188 -20.84 13.06 7.93
C TRP A 188 -22.34 13.20 8.25
N TRP A 189 -22.65 13.70 9.44
CA TRP A 189 -23.97 14.28 9.72
C TRP A 189 -23.80 15.49 10.61
N SER A 190 -23.78 16.67 10.02
CA SER A 190 -24.58 17.83 10.44
C SER A 190 -24.37 18.95 9.42
N TRP A 191 -25.48 19.36 8.79
CA TRP A 191 -25.63 20.70 8.24
C TRP A 191 -25.64 21.72 9.38
#